data_AF-A0A139HQ94-F1
#
_entry.id   AF-A0A139HQ94-F1
#
_cell.length_a   1.000
_cell.length_b   1.000
_cell.length_c   1.000
_cell.angle_alpha   90.00
_cell.angle_beta   90.00
_cell.angle_gamma   90.00
#
_symmetry.space_group_name_H-M   'P 1'
#
loop_
_entity.id
_entity.type
_entity.pdbx_description
1 polymer ?
#
loop_
_entity_poly.entity_id
_entity_poly.type
_entity_poly.pdbx_seq_one_letter_code
_entity_poly.pdbx_strand_id
1 'polypeptide(L)'
;MAVPGVKCLRKVMQHPEMKKWSDGEVSPGANIQSDEDLLDGVVDSHLRVYGTTAAGLRVWDVSTFGRLPDVNLVGPVYAVAEYGAKIIRKDHGDW
;
A
#
# COMPACT_ATOMS: atom_id res chain seq x y z
N MET A 1 -11.75 -5.40 5.23
CA MET A 1 -12.43 -4.41 4.36
C MET A 1 -11.79 -4.28 2.97
N ALA A 2 -10.46 -4.43 2.80
CA ALA A 2 -9.81 -4.36 1.47
C ALA A 2 -10.30 -5.46 0.51
N VAL A 3 -10.29 -6.72 0.96
CA VAL A 3 -10.76 -7.88 0.17
C VAL A 3 -12.22 -7.71 -0.32
N PRO A 4 -13.21 -7.40 0.55
CA PRO A 4 -14.57 -7.08 0.08
C PRO A 4 -14.64 -5.90 -0.89
N GLY A 5 -13.83 -4.86 -0.69
CA GLY A 5 -13.78 -3.68 -1.56
C GLY A 5 -13.29 -4.01 -2.97
N VAL A 6 -12.19 -4.76 -3.09
CA VAL A 6 -11.66 -5.24 -4.38
C VAL A 6 -12.68 -6.13 -5.09
N LYS A 7 -13.33 -7.06 -4.37
CA LYS A 7 -14.39 -7.92 -4.92
C LYS A 7 -15.61 -7.11 -5.40
N CYS A 8 -15.97 -6.04 -4.68
CA CYS A 8 -17.04 -5.13 -5.10
C CYS A 8 -16.65 -4.35 -6.36
N LEU A 9 -15.43 -3.81 -6.41
CA LEU A 9 -14.95 -3.03 -7.55
C LEU A 9 -14.87 -3.88 -8.83
N ARG A 10 -14.41 -5.14 -8.73
CA ARG A 10 -14.44 -6.09 -9.86
C ARG A 10 -15.86 -6.30 -10.40
N LYS A 11 -16.87 -6.38 -9.54
CA LYS A 11 -18.28 -6.47 -9.96
C LYS A 11 -18.77 -5.19 -10.64
N VAL A 12 -18.39 -4.02 -10.13
CA VAL A 12 -18.73 -2.72 -10.75
C VAL A 12 -18.10 -2.59 -12.13
N MET A 13 -16.83 -2.99 -12.28
CA MET A 13 -16.12 -2.92 -13.56
C MET A 13 -16.64 -3.90 -14.61
N GLN A 14 -17.25 -5.01 -14.18
CA GLN A 14 -17.94 -5.97 -15.06
C GLN A 14 -19.29 -5.44 -15.59
N HIS A 15 -19.81 -4.33 -15.05
CA HIS A 15 -21.05 -3.74 -15.51
C HIS A 15 -20.95 -3.27 -16.98
N PRO A 16 -21.99 -3.45 -17.82
CA PRO A 16 -21.93 -3.17 -19.27
C PRO A 16 -21.44 -1.75 -19.60
N GLU A 17 -21.88 -0.77 -18.82
CA GLU A 17 -21.50 0.64 -18.98
C GLU A 17 -20.04 0.94 -18.65
N MET A 18 -19.43 0.14 -17.76
CA MET A 18 -18.03 0.29 -17.37
C MET A 18 -17.11 -0.51 -18.29
N LYS A 19 -17.57 -1.67 -18.75
CA LYS A 19 -16.81 -2.58 -19.61
C LYS A 19 -16.37 -1.94 -20.94
N LYS A 20 -17.17 -1.01 -21.49
CA LYS A 20 -16.83 -0.28 -22.73
C LYS A 20 -15.60 0.63 -22.58
N TRP A 21 -15.19 0.93 -21.35
CA TRP A 21 -14.06 1.81 -21.02
C TRP A 21 -12.96 1.09 -20.23
N SER A 22 -13.11 -0.19 -19.93
CA SER A 22 -12.18 -0.94 -19.10
C SER A 22 -11.17 -1.70 -19.96
N ASP A 23 -9.89 -1.36 -19.82
CA ASP A 23 -8.76 -2.05 -20.48
C ASP A 23 -8.18 -3.20 -19.62
N GLY A 24 -9.00 -3.73 -18.71
CA GLY A 24 -8.57 -4.73 -17.74
C GLY A 24 -8.01 -4.15 -16.43
N GLU A 25 -7.71 -5.06 -15.50
CA GLU A 25 -7.22 -4.73 -14.16
C GLU A 25 -5.69 -4.72 -14.14
N VAL A 26 -5.09 -3.55 -13.90
CA VAL A 26 -3.63 -3.38 -13.83
C VAL A 26 -3.07 -3.73 -12.45
N SER A 27 -3.83 -3.44 -11.38
CA SER A 27 -3.43 -3.72 -9.99
C SER A 27 -4.66 -4.00 -9.12
N PRO A 28 -4.63 -4.97 -8.17
CA PRO A 28 -3.52 -5.90 -7.89
C PRO A 28 -3.22 -6.87 -9.05
N GLY A 29 -4.12 -6.94 -10.04
CA GLY A 29 -3.94 -7.67 -11.29
C GLY A 29 -4.75 -8.97 -11.31
N ALA A 30 -5.03 -9.44 -12.52
CA ALA A 30 -5.91 -10.60 -12.74
C ALA A 30 -5.44 -11.89 -12.05
N ASN A 31 -4.14 -12.00 -11.76
CA ASN A 31 -3.54 -13.21 -11.18
C ASN A 31 -3.69 -13.30 -9.66
N ILE A 32 -4.12 -12.24 -8.97
CA ILE A 32 -4.25 -12.21 -7.50
C ILE A 32 -5.72 -12.36 -7.11
N GLN A 33 -6.05 -13.52 -6.54
CA GLN A 33 -7.44 -13.94 -6.25
C GLN A 33 -7.66 -14.43 -4.81
N SER A 34 -6.63 -14.89 -4.09
CA SER A 34 -6.79 -15.36 -2.70
C SER A 34 -6.80 -14.19 -1.71
N ASP A 35 -7.40 -14.43 -0.54
CA ASP A 35 -7.51 -13.41 0.51
C ASP A 35 -6.15 -13.24 1.23
N GLU A 36 -5.32 -14.28 1.29
CA GLU A 36 -3.96 -14.26 1.81
C GLU A 36 -2.97 -13.52 0.89
N ASP A 37 -3.04 -13.73 -0.44
CA ASP A 37 -2.17 -13.03 -1.40
C ASP A 37 -2.41 -11.50 -1.41
N LEU A 38 -3.54 -11.05 -0.86
CA LEU A 38 -3.88 -9.64 -0.71
C LEU A 38 -3.37 -9.01 0.60
N LEU A 39 -2.68 -9.78 1.46
CA LEU A 39 -2.29 -9.36 2.81
C LEU A 39 -0.78 -9.31 3.08
N ASP A 40 0.08 -9.72 2.14
CA ASP A 40 1.53 -9.68 2.34
C ASP A 40 2.13 -8.28 2.18
N GLY A 41 2.96 -7.88 3.14
CA GLY A 41 3.59 -6.56 3.21
C GLY A 41 5.06 -6.58 2.78
N VAL A 42 5.54 -5.46 2.24
CA VAL A 42 6.92 -5.32 1.71
C VAL A 42 7.92 -4.77 2.74
N VAL A 43 7.41 -4.11 3.79
CA VAL A 43 8.22 -3.44 4.83
C VAL A 43 7.83 -3.87 6.25
N ASP A 44 8.78 -3.77 7.17
CA ASP A 44 8.54 -3.95 8.61
C ASP A 44 8.01 -2.68 9.30
N SER A 45 7.79 -2.76 10.61
CA SER A 45 7.29 -1.64 11.43
C SER A 45 8.25 -0.44 11.52
N HIS A 46 9.50 -0.59 11.09
CA HIS A 46 10.52 0.46 11.02
C HIS A 46 10.75 0.92 9.57
N LEU A 47 9.85 0.56 8.65
CA LEU A 47 9.85 0.93 7.24
C LEU A 47 11.00 0.29 6.45
N ARG A 48 11.64 -0.74 7.00
CA ARG A 48 12.74 -1.45 6.34
C ARG A 48 12.18 -2.50 5.41
N VAL A 49 12.69 -2.55 4.19
CA VAL A 49 12.28 -3.55 3.20
C VAL A 49 12.79 -4.92 3.64
N TYR A 50 11.92 -5.93 3.61
CA TYR A 50 12.31 -7.31 3.94
C TYR A 50 13.38 -7.81 2.97
N GLY A 51 14.38 -8.53 3.50
CA GLY A 51 15.49 -9.08 2.70
C GLY A 51 16.61 -8.08 2.37
N THR A 52 16.44 -6.78 2.62
CA THR A 52 17.47 -5.75 2.40
C THR A 52 17.93 -5.06 3.68
N THR A 53 17.61 -5.62 4.84
CA THR A 53 17.85 -4.97 6.15
C THR A 53 19.33 -4.66 6.38
N ALA A 54 20.25 -5.51 5.88
CA ALA A 54 21.70 -5.26 5.95
C ALA A 54 22.16 -4.03 5.15
N ALA A 55 21.42 -3.66 4.11
CA ALA A 55 21.68 -2.46 3.30
C ALA A 55 20.95 -1.21 3.84
N GLY A 56 20.08 -1.35 4.84
CA GLY A 56 19.33 -0.24 5.43
C GLY A 56 18.28 0.39 4.51
N LEU A 57 17.89 -0.27 3.41
CA LEU A 57 16.90 0.25 2.47
C LEU A 57 15.51 0.35 3.12
N ARG A 58 14.85 1.49 2.92
CA ARG A 58 13.51 1.78 3.42
C ARG A 58 12.62 2.32 2.31
N VAL A 59 11.32 2.05 2.41
CA VAL A 59 10.28 2.66 1.56
C VAL A 59 9.32 3.36 2.49
N TRP A 60 8.97 4.60 2.14
CA TRP A 60 8.06 5.38 2.96
C TRP A 60 7.28 6.40 2.14
N ASP A 61 6.23 5.88 1.52
CA ASP A 61 5.30 6.60 0.68
C ASP A 61 3.90 6.00 0.85
N VAL A 62 2.98 6.33 -0.04
CA VAL A 62 1.63 5.75 -0.02
C VAL A 62 1.62 4.21 -0.13
N SER A 63 2.65 3.59 -0.73
CA SER A 63 2.70 2.14 -0.93
C SER A 63 2.87 1.36 0.37
N THR A 64 3.34 2.00 1.45
CA THR A 64 3.45 1.36 2.76
C THR A 64 2.13 1.30 3.51
N PHE A 65 1.06 1.93 2.99
CA PHE A 65 -0.23 1.93 3.65
C PHE A 65 -0.89 0.56 3.45
N GLY A 66 -0.96 -0.26 4.50
CA GLY A 66 -1.65 -1.55 4.44
C GLY A 66 -3.15 -1.42 4.11
N ARG A 67 -3.74 -0.25 4.34
CA ARG A 67 -5.04 0.15 3.78
C ARG A 67 -5.06 1.66 3.62
N LEU A 68 -5.49 2.13 2.45
CA LEU A 68 -5.66 3.56 2.21
C LEU A 68 -6.75 4.11 3.14
N PRO A 69 -6.53 5.27 3.77
CA PRO A 69 -7.58 5.96 4.49
C PRO A 69 -8.56 6.61 3.49
N ASP A 70 -9.84 6.67 3.85
CA ASP A 70 -10.90 7.24 3.00
C ASP A 70 -10.89 8.79 3.04
N VAL A 71 -9.74 9.38 2.73
CA VAL A 71 -9.49 10.83 2.71
C VAL A 71 -8.54 11.18 1.55
N ASN A 72 -8.34 12.47 1.29
CA ASN A 72 -7.24 12.89 0.42
C ASN A 72 -5.89 12.50 1.05
N LEU A 73 -5.05 11.81 0.28
CA LEU A 73 -3.83 11.19 0.76
C LEU A 73 -2.71 12.17 1.14
N VAL A 74 -2.78 13.43 0.71
CA VAL A 74 -1.74 14.42 1.00
C VAL A 74 -1.47 14.52 2.51
N GLY A 75 -2.52 14.67 3.32
CA GLY A 75 -2.39 14.80 4.78
C GLY A 75 -1.77 13.55 5.43
N PRO A 76 -2.34 12.35 5.21
CA PRO A 76 -1.77 11.10 5.71
C PRO A 76 -0.33 10.85 5.25
N VAL A 77 0.01 11.14 3.99
CA VAL A 77 1.38 10.97 3.48
C VAL A 77 2.35 11.90 4.21
N TYR A 78 1.99 13.16 4.48
CA TYR A 78 2.86 14.04 5.29
C TYR A 78 3.02 13.54 6.73
N ALA A 79 1.95 13.10 7.38
CA ALA A 79 2.04 12.54 8.74
C ALA A 79 2.95 11.30 8.78
N VAL A 80 2.76 10.43 7.78
CA VAL A 80 3.61 9.30 7.46
C VAL A 80 4.82 9.76 6.62
N ALA A 81 5.31 10.98 6.74
CA ALA A 81 6.62 11.42 6.25
C ALA A 81 7.39 12.18 7.37
N GLU A 82 6.69 12.61 8.41
CA GLU A 82 7.28 13.06 9.67
C GLU A 82 7.60 11.91 10.63
N TYR A 83 6.74 10.89 10.73
CA TYR A 83 6.90 9.82 11.73
C TYR A 83 8.18 8.96 11.57
N GLY A 84 8.34 8.25 10.47
CA GLY A 84 9.59 7.63 10.01
C GLY A 84 10.83 8.53 9.94
N ALA A 85 10.73 9.87 9.80
CA ALA A 85 11.87 10.76 9.92
C ALA A 85 12.33 10.77 11.37
N LYS A 86 11.38 10.77 12.33
CA LYS A 86 11.67 10.54 13.75
C LYS A 86 12.23 9.15 14.00
N ILE A 87 11.76 8.10 13.32
CA ILE A 87 12.33 6.74 13.42
C ILE A 87 13.79 6.76 12.99
N ILE A 88 14.11 7.32 11.82
CA ILE A 88 15.49 7.39 11.30
C ILE A 88 16.38 8.19 12.26
N ARG A 89 15.94 9.38 12.67
CA ARG A 89 16.69 10.22 13.62
C ARG A 89 17.02 9.46 14.92
N LYS A 90 16.06 8.72 15.46
CA LYS A 90 16.26 7.86 16.64
C LYS A 90 17.23 6.71 16.37
N ASP A 91 17.11 6.02 15.24
CA ASP A 91 18.00 4.92 14.86
C ASP A 91 19.45 5.38 14.69
N HIS A 92 19.66 6.65 14.33
CA HIS A 92 20.98 7.27 14.13
C HIS A 92 21.49 8.08 15.34
N GLY A 93 20.75 8.12 16.46
CA GLY A 93 21.17 8.84 17.67
C GLY A 93 21.12 10.37 17.57
N ASP A 94 20.45 10.91 16.55
CA ASP A 94 20.21 12.34 16.33
C ASP A 94 18.85 12.73 16.93
N TRP A 95 18.78 12.91 18.25
CA TRP A 95 17.55 13.25 18.96
C TRP A 95 17.39 14.76 19.15
#